data_AF-B2ACM9-F1
#
_entry.id   AF-B2ACM9-F1
#
_cell.length_a   1.000
_cell.length_b   1.000
_cell.length_c   1.000
_cell.angle_alpha   90.00
_cell.angle_beta   90.00
_cell.angle_gamma   90.00
#
_symmetry.space_group_name_H-M   'P 1'
#
loop_
_entity.id
_entity.type
_entity.pdbx_description
1 polymer ?
#
loop_
_entity_poly.entity_id
_entity_poly.type
_entity_poly.pdbx_seq_one_letter_code
_entity_poly.pdbx_strand_id
1 'polypeptide(L)'
;MSVCWTGPQLSRFPVPRWRRHPRHSLSSLCFPIPCSSNSRDKLIGQVQKLTTAPMETLNERQFDRLEHDFITALHILHYHRVLDAYGHLSVRNPLMRDTFIMSRSMAPALVSSADDLITLTIDGAKPTDTSNQNQLFSERFIHSEIYRQYPSVNAIVHSHCQAVLPFTINRVRLRPCIHLAGFLRPEGCPVFDTRNHEGMRLGPAHSENPPDDGSGSSGLLVKDEFLGRKLAYKFIDTKTTVVLMRGHGFTTVASNLQNVVFQAIYTAQNAAVQKEAIIMQNAAMAVVGTFPTGADPGIHFLSKAEATAASEMCEDTVRRPWALWQREVEVCPLYQNSA
;
A
#
# COMPACT_ATOMS: atom_id res chain seq x y z
N MET A 1 -41.91 -38.45 29.23
CA MET A 1 -42.94 -37.66 29.95
C MET A 1 -42.26 -36.92 31.09
N SER A 2 -42.63 -35.65 31.24
CA SER A 2 -42.22 -34.66 32.25
C SER A 2 -40.82 -34.06 32.15
N VAL A 3 -40.82 -32.79 31.74
CA VAL A 3 -39.70 -31.83 31.70
C VAL A 3 -39.83 -30.98 32.96
N CYS A 4 -38.77 -30.82 33.74
CA CYS A 4 -38.67 -29.77 34.76
C CYS A 4 -37.49 -28.87 34.42
N TRP A 5 -37.84 -27.66 33.99
CA TRP A 5 -36.96 -26.52 33.75
C TRP A 5 -36.67 -25.83 35.10
N THR A 6 -35.39 -25.65 35.43
CA THR A 6 -34.96 -24.69 36.46
C THR A 6 -33.93 -23.76 35.82
N GLY A 7 -34.36 -22.54 35.49
CA GLY A 7 -33.50 -21.51 34.92
C GLY A 7 -32.55 -20.91 35.96
N PRO A 8 -31.38 -20.39 35.56
CA PRO A 8 -30.47 -19.73 36.50
C PRO A 8 -30.91 -18.29 36.81
N GLN A 9 -30.80 -17.95 38.10
CA GLN A 9 -31.06 -16.63 38.67
C GLN A 9 -30.13 -15.56 38.08
N LEU A 10 -30.71 -14.46 37.60
CA LEU A 10 -30.00 -13.23 37.29
C LEU A 10 -29.55 -12.55 38.59
N SER A 11 -28.24 -12.49 38.82
CA SER A 11 -27.64 -11.64 39.84
C SER A 11 -27.77 -10.17 39.42
N ARG A 12 -28.45 -9.39 40.26
CA ARG A 12 -28.57 -7.93 40.10
C ARG A 12 -27.25 -7.26 40.49
N PHE A 13 -26.55 -6.65 39.53
CA PHE A 13 -25.49 -5.69 39.82
C PHE A 13 -26.11 -4.34 40.24
N PRO A 14 -25.56 -3.64 41.25
CA PRO A 14 -26.07 -2.34 41.66
C PRO A 14 -25.68 -1.23 40.65
N VAL A 15 -26.66 -0.41 40.28
CA VAL A 15 -26.50 0.80 39.46
C VAL A 15 -25.82 1.89 40.30
N PRO A 16 -24.82 2.63 39.81
CA PRO A 16 -24.26 3.76 40.55
C PRO A 16 -25.26 4.90 40.64
N ARG A 17 -25.62 5.25 41.88
CA ARG A 17 -26.51 6.37 42.22
C ARG A 17 -25.68 7.66 42.16
N TRP A 18 -25.89 8.47 41.12
CA TRP A 18 -25.29 9.81 41.00
C TRP A 18 -25.77 10.70 42.15
N ARG A 19 -24.86 11.10 43.04
CA ARG A 19 -25.11 12.13 44.06
C ARG A 19 -25.16 13.50 43.38
N ARG A 20 -26.27 14.21 43.56
CA ARG A 20 -26.36 15.65 43.29
C ARG A 20 -25.64 16.42 44.41
N HIS A 21 -24.72 17.29 44.04
CA HIS A 21 -24.15 18.33 44.91
C HIS A 21 -24.09 19.69 44.15
N PRO A 22 -23.99 20.81 44.88
CA PRO A 22 -24.81 21.99 44.65
C PRO A 22 -24.25 22.98 43.62
N ARG A 23 -25.15 23.81 43.08
CA ARG A 23 -24.80 24.96 42.26
C ARG A 23 -24.06 25.98 43.12
N HIS A 24 -22.80 26.26 42.78
CA HIS A 24 -22.12 27.49 43.18
C HIS A 24 -21.87 28.34 41.93
N SER A 25 -22.41 29.55 41.96
CA SER A 25 -22.10 30.65 41.06
C SER A 25 -20.68 31.12 41.39
N LEU A 26 -19.82 31.20 40.37
CA LEU A 26 -18.57 31.96 40.44
C LEU A 26 -18.36 32.70 39.13
N SER A 27 -18.15 34.00 39.32
CA SER A 27 -17.88 35.07 38.38
C SER A 27 -16.66 34.83 37.49
N SER A 28 -16.72 35.46 36.32
CA SER A 28 -15.64 35.68 35.36
C SER A 28 -14.28 36.01 35.98
N LEU A 29 -13.27 35.21 35.65
CA LEU A 29 -11.86 35.61 35.66
C LEU A 29 -11.29 35.27 34.28
N CYS A 30 -11.36 36.26 33.37
CA CYS A 30 -10.60 36.24 32.13
C CYS A 30 -9.13 36.54 32.44
N PHE A 31 -8.24 35.59 32.17
CA PHE A 31 -6.83 35.88 31.97
C PHE A 31 -6.59 36.19 30.48
N PRO A 32 -5.98 37.34 30.13
CA PRO A 32 -5.65 37.62 28.74
C PRO A 32 -4.48 36.76 28.30
N ILE A 33 -4.70 35.87 27.33
CA ILE A 33 -3.62 35.31 26.51
C ILE A 33 -3.09 36.46 25.65
N PRO A 34 -1.78 36.77 25.63
CA PRO A 34 -1.25 37.77 24.72
C PRO A 34 -1.37 37.23 23.30
N CYS A 35 -2.39 37.68 22.58
CA CYS A 35 -2.52 37.45 21.16
C CYS A 35 -1.50 38.39 20.50
N SER A 36 -0.28 37.91 20.21
CA SER A 36 0.63 38.66 19.36
C SER A 36 0.02 38.73 17.96
N SER A 37 -0.40 39.92 17.54
CA SER A 37 -0.88 40.24 16.19
C SER A 37 0.02 39.65 15.09
N ASN A 38 1.31 39.52 15.37
CA ASN A 38 2.32 38.94 14.48
C ASN A 38 2.04 37.50 14.01
N SER A 39 1.27 36.67 14.72
CA SER A 39 1.07 35.26 14.35
C SER A 39 -0.10 35.08 13.38
N ARG A 40 -1.17 35.86 13.55
CA ARG A 40 -2.30 35.88 12.60
C ARG A 40 -1.92 36.61 11.32
N ASP A 41 -1.18 37.71 11.41
CA ASP A 41 -0.75 38.47 10.23
C ASP A 41 0.31 37.71 9.41
N LYS A 42 1.17 36.90 10.05
CA LYS A 42 2.07 35.97 9.33
C LYS A 42 1.30 34.85 8.63
N LEU A 43 0.28 34.29 9.26
CA LEU A 43 -0.53 33.21 8.68
C LEU A 43 -1.38 33.74 7.53
N ILE A 44 -2.02 34.90 7.71
CA ILE A 44 -2.77 35.61 6.65
C ILE A 44 -1.83 35.98 5.52
N GLY A 45 -0.64 36.55 5.81
CA GLY A 45 0.35 36.88 4.79
C GLY A 45 0.91 35.68 4.02
N GLN A 46 1.03 34.50 4.66
CA GLN A 46 1.39 33.25 3.97
C GLN A 46 0.26 32.74 3.07
N VAL A 47 -0.99 32.77 3.55
CA VAL A 47 -2.19 32.40 2.77
C VAL A 47 -2.43 33.39 1.63
N GLN A 48 -2.13 34.68 1.82
CA GLN A 48 -2.26 35.72 0.80
C GLN A 48 -1.15 35.61 -0.26
N LYS A 49 0.10 35.30 0.14
CA LYS A 49 1.20 34.97 -0.81
C LYS A 49 0.93 33.73 -1.65
N LEU A 50 0.20 32.74 -1.11
CA LEU A 50 -0.21 31.55 -1.86
C LEU A 50 -1.36 31.83 -2.83
N THR A 51 -2.19 32.85 -2.59
CA THR A 51 -3.32 33.20 -3.45
C THR A 51 -2.99 34.21 -4.55
N THR A 52 -1.84 34.90 -4.48
CA THR A 52 -1.37 35.86 -5.51
C THR A 52 -0.27 35.32 -6.43
N ALA A 53 0.21 34.10 -6.21
CA ALA A 53 1.18 33.48 -7.10
C ALA A 53 0.50 33.07 -8.42
N PRO A 54 1.11 33.32 -9.60
CA PRO A 54 0.58 32.84 -10.88
C PRO A 54 0.31 31.33 -10.82
N MET A 55 -0.81 30.86 -11.38
CA MET A 55 -1.21 29.45 -11.36
C MET A 55 -0.10 28.51 -11.89
N GLU A 56 0.68 28.99 -12.86
CA GLU A 56 1.87 28.32 -13.41
C GLU A 56 2.95 28.07 -12.32
N THR A 57 3.30 29.10 -11.55
CA THR A 57 4.26 28.98 -10.43
C THR A 57 3.76 28.13 -9.25
N LEU A 58 2.44 28.00 -9.07
CA LEU A 58 1.86 27.12 -8.05
C LEU A 58 1.92 25.66 -8.48
N ASN A 59 1.68 25.39 -9.76
CA ASN A 59 1.77 24.05 -10.34
C ASN A 59 3.21 23.54 -10.36
N GLU A 60 4.18 24.39 -10.72
CA GLU A 60 5.61 24.07 -10.65
C GLU A 60 6.03 23.65 -9.24
N ARG A 61 5.76 24.49 -8.22
CA ARG A 61 6.09 24.15 -6.83
C ARG A 61 5.39 22.91 -6.28
N GLN A 62 4.20 22.58 -6.81
CA GLN A 62 3.51 21.35 -6.44
C GLN A 62 4.17 20.14 -7.09
N PHE A 63 4.70 20.31 -8.30
CA PHE A 63 5.42 19.29 -9.04
C PHE A 63 6.80 19.03 -8.43
N ASP A 64 7.58 20.07 -8.10
CA ASP A 64 8.88 19.92 -7.43
C ASP A 64 8.74 19.12 -6.12
N ARG A 65 7.69 19.42 -5.34
CA ARG A 65 7.37 18.65 -4.13
C ARG A 65 7.02 17.19 -4.43
N LEU A 66 6.31 16.91 -5.52
CA LEU A 66 5.99 15.55 -5.92
C LEU A 66 7.25 14.76 -6.31
N GLU A 67 8.18 15.38 -7.03
CA GLU A 67 9.45 14.75 -7.43
C GLU A 67 10.31 14.44 -6.21
N HIS A 68 10.48 15.42 -5.31
CA HIS A 68 11.18 15.22 -4.05
C HIS A 68 10.55 14.09 -3.22
N ASP A 69 9.22 14.08 -3.05
CA ASP A 69 8.52 13.05 -2.28
C ASP A 69 8.60 11.68 -2.97
N PHE A 70 8.58 11.63 -4.30
CA PHE A 70 8.73 10.40 -5.08
C PHE A 70 10.10 9.76 -4.87
N ILE A 71 11.17 10.54 -4.94
CA ILE A 71 12.53 10.05 -4.70
C ILE A 71 12.68 9.59 -3.25
N THR A 72 12.18 10.38 -2.30
CA THR A 72 12.12 10.02 -0.87
C THR A 72 11.37 8.70 -0.67
N ALA A 73 10.25 8.48 -1.35
CA ALA A 73 9.48 7.24 -1.28
C ALA A 73 10.27 6.02 -1.78
N LEU A 74 11.02 6.15 -2.87
CA LEU A 74 11.90 5.08 -3.37
C LEU A 74 12.95 4.69 -2.33
N HIS A 75 13.58 5.69 -1.69
CA HIS A 75 14.57 5.45 -0.63
C HIS A 75 13.94 4.78 0.58
N ILE A 76 12.76 5.24 1.02
CA ILE A 76 12.01 4.65 2.15
C ILE A 76 11.72 3.18 1.85
N LEU A 77 11.18 2.89 0.67
CA LEU A 77 10.82 1.54 0.27
C LEU A 77 12.06 0.62 0.21
N HIS A 78 13.20 1.11 -0.26
CA HIS A 78 14.46 0.35 -0.23
C HIS A 78 14.99 0.17 1.21
N TYR A 79 14.97 1.21 2.03
CA TYR A 79 15.43 1.19 3.42
C TYR A 79 14.69 0.12 4.24
N HIS A 80 13.36 0.03 4.07
CA HIS A 80 12.54 -1.00 4.71
C HIS A 80 12.55 -2.37 4.02
N ARG A 81 13.46 -2.61 3.07
CA ARG A 81 13.61 -3.89 2.34
C ARG A 81 12.34 -4.32 1.62
N VAL A 82 11.52 -3.35 1.22
CA VAL A 82 10.34 -3.58 0.37
C VAL A 82 10.76 -3.59 -1.09
N LEU A 83 11.58 -2.63 -1.51
CA LEU A 83 12.20 -2.64 -2.83
C LEU A 83 13.66 -3.13 -2.76
N ASP A 84 14.03 -3.90 -3.78
CA ASP A 84 15.40 -4.30 -4.08
C ASP A 84 15.93 -3.46 -5.25
N ALA A 85 16.94 -3.95 -5.98
CA ALA A 85 17.48 -3.28 -7.16
C ALA A 85 16.54 -3.28 -8.39
N TYR A 86 15.46 -4.06 -8.37
CA TYR A 86 14.62 -4.34 -9.53
C TYR A 86 13.17 -3.85 -9.37
N GLY A 87 12.69 -3.70 -8.14
CA GLY A 87 11.35 -3.19 -7.87
C GLY A 87 11.22 -1.68 -8.18
N HIS A 88 9.99 -1.21 -8.37
CA HIS A 88 9.74 0.14 -8.88
C HIS A 88 8.40 0.74 -8.42
N LEU A 89 8.42 2.06 -8.28
CA LEU A 89 7.28 2.93 -7.92
C LEU A 89 6.86 3.76 -9.14
N SER A 90 5.57 4.05 -9.26
CA SER A 90 5.07 5.09 -10.15
C SER A 90 4.05 5.98 -9.45
N VAL A 91 3.90 7.21 -9.95
CA VAL A 91 2.80 8.12 -9.56
C VAL A 91 2.11 8.67 -10.80
N ARG A 92 0.78 8.74 -10.78
CA ARG A 92 0.03 9.39 -11.86
C ARG A 92 0.36 10.88 -11.83
N ASN A 93 0.63 11.46 -13.01
CA ASN A 93 0.90 12.88 -13.10
C ASN A 93 -0.41 13.66 -12.75
N PRO A 94 -0.38 14.56 -11.74
CA PRO A 94 -1.57 15.28 -11.32
C PRO A 94 -2.03 16.35 -12.31
N LEU A 95 -1.12 16.85 -13.16
CA LEU A 95 -1.37 17.89 -14.15
C LEU A 95 -1.79 17.29 -15.51
N MET A 96 -1.19 16.16 -15.89
CA MET A 96 -1.48 15.44 -17.14
C MET A 96 -1.88 13.99 -16.81
N ARG A 97 -3.15 13.78 -16.46
CA ARG A 97 -3.62 12.50 -15.88
C ARG A 97 -3.61 11.30 -16.82
N ASP A 98 -3.39 11.54 -18.12
CA ASP A 98 -3.11 10.56 -19.17
C ASP A 98 -1.63 10.10 -19.19
N THR A 99 -0.80 10.63 -18.27
CA THR A 99 0.59 10.25 -18.06
C THR A 99 0.87 9.87 -16.61
N PHE A 100 2.02 9.24 -16.38
CA PHE A 100 2.53 8.87 -15.06
C PHE A 100 4.05 8.98 -15.03
N ILE A 101 4.60 9.16 -13.84
CA ILE A 101 6.03 9.35 -13.58
C ILE A 101 6.59 8.05 -13.00
N MET A 102 7.76 7.64 -13.48
CA MET A 102 8.60 6.57 -12.94
C MET A 102 10.05 7.05 -12.93
N SER A 103 10.94 6.38 -12.18
CA SER A 103 12.37 6.55 -12.45
C SER A 103 12.74 5.87 -13.77
N ARG A 104 13.87 6.27 -14.35
CA ARG A 104 14.59 5.44 -15.31
C ARG A 104 14.94 4.08 -14.69
N SER A 105 15.28 3.10 -15.52
CA SER A 105 15.59 1.73 -15.13
C SER A 105 16.92 1.66 -14.37
N MET A 106 16.85 1.98 -13.08
CA MET A 106 17.95 2.00 -12.13
C MET A 106 17.46 1.56 -10.75
N ALA A 107 18.39 1.22 -9.86
CA ALA A 107 18.03 0.81 -8.51
C ALA A 107 17.36 1.98 -7.73
N PRO A 108 16.25 1.75 -7.02
CA PRO A 108 15.54 2.77 -6.22
C PRO A 108 16.43 3.58 -5.28
N ALA A 109 17.43 2.94 -4.67
CA ALA A 109 18.36 3.59 -3.75
C ALA A 109 19.28 4.64 -4.42
N LEU A 110 19.45 4.57 -5.75
CA LEU A 110 20.37 5.42 -6.51
C LEU A 110 19.67 6.56 -7.23
N VAL A 111 18.33 6.58 -7.26
CA VAL A 111 17.56 7.69 -7.84
C VAL A 111 17.79 8.92 -6.97
N SER A 112 18.22 10.03 -7.56
CA SER A 112 18.78 11.15 -6.79
C SER A 112 18.28 12.54 -7.18
N SER A 113 17.78 12.71 -8.40
CA SER A 113 17.32 14.01 -8.91
C SER A 113 16.16 13.86 -9.87
N ALA A 114 15.52 14.98 -10.25
CA ALA A 114 14.48 15.02 -11.28
C ALA A 114 14.96 14.45 -12.64
N ASP A 115 16.26 14.54 -12.94
CA ASP A 115 16.86 13.98 -14.17
C ASP A 115 16.80 12.45 -14.23
N ASP A 116 16.64 11.79 -13.07
CA ASP A 116 16.43 10.34 -13.01
C ASP A 116 14.95 9.94 -13.24
N LEU A 117 14.04 10.91 -13.39
CA LEU A 117 12.61 10.69 -13.55
C LEU A 117 12.19 10.79 -15.02
N ILE A 118 11.27 9.91 -15.40
CA ILE A 118 10.71 9.82 -16.75
C ILE A 118 9.18 9.90 -16.68
N THR A 119 8.60 10.66 -17.62
CA THR A 119 7.15 10.69 -17.81
C THR A 119 6.75 9.73 -18.93
N LEU A 120 5.78 8.87 -18.64
CA LEU A 120 5.26 7.84 -19.52
C LEU A 120 3.77 8.07 -19.79
N THR A 121 3.32 7.82 -21.01
CA THR A 121 1.89 7.81 -21.37
C THR A 121 1.21 6.58 -20.76
N ILE A 122 -0.04 6.72 -20.31
CA ILE A 122 -0.85 5.57 -19.89
C ILE A 122 -1.13 4.64 -21.08
N ASP A 123 -1.38 5.22 -22.26
CA ASP A 123 -1.53 4.45 -23.49
C ASP A 123 -0.17 3.93 -23.96
N GLY A 124 0.02 2.61 -23.96
CA GLY A 124 1.24 1.95 -24.44
C GLY A 124 2.51 2.14 -23.60
N ALA A 125 2.46 2.83 -22.45
CA ALA A 125 3.62 3.07 -21.58
C ALA A 125 4.84 3.65 -22.33
N LYS A 126 4.62 4.66 -23.18
CA LYS A 126 5.65 5.28 -24.02
C LYS A 126 6.22 6.51 -23.33
N PRO A 127 7.53 6.77 -23.40
CA PRO A 127 8.08 7.98 -22.83
C PRO A 127 7.64 9.20 -23.63
N THR A 128 7.33 10.29 -22.92
CA THR A 128 6.98 11.56 -23.55
C THR A 128 8.20 12.23 -24.20
N ASP A 129 9.40 11.94 -23.70
CA ASP A 129 10.68 12.26 -24.34
C ASP A 129 11.33 10.99 -24.89
N THR A 130 11.53 10.94 -26.20
CA THR A 130 12.10 9.78 -26.91
C THR A 130 13.57 9.54 -26.57
N SER A 131 14.29 10.53 -26.02
CA SER A 131 15.67 10.36 -25.53
C SER A 131 15.78 9.27 -24.45
N ASN A 132 14.69 9.04 -23.70
CA ASN A 132 14.60 8.08 -22.59
C ASN A 132 14.21 6.65 -23.01
N GLN A 133 14.01 6.38 -24.31
CA GLN A 133 13.45 5.11 -24.81
C GLN A 133 14.22 3.85 -24.39
N ASN A 134 15.54 3.97 -24.19
CA ASN A 134 16.40 2.85 -23.79
C ASN A 134 16.60 2.73 -22.28
N GLN A 135 15.92 3.56 -21.49
CA GLN A 135 16.09 3.65 -20.04
C GLN A 135 14.83 3.20 -19.29
N LEU A 136 13.94 2.45 -19.94
CA LEU A 136 12.63 2.10 -19.39
C LEU A 136 12.66 0.76 -18.65
N PHE A 137 11.94 0.66 -17.53
CA PHE A 137 11.63 -0.64 -16.95
C PHE A 137 10.84 -1.48 -17.95
N SER A 138 11.19 -2.77 -18.07
CA SER A 138 10.44 -3.71 -18.93
C SER A 138 9.00 -3.89 -18.45
N GLU A 139 8.75 -3.71 -17.16
CA GLU A 139 7.46 -3.98 -16.51
C GLU A 139 6.61 -2.74 -16.26
N ARG A 140 6.94 -1.62 -16.92
CA ARG A 140 6.12 -0.39 -16.92
C ARG A 140 4.65 -0.63 -17.28
N PHE A 141 4.34 -1.72 -17.99
CA PHE A 141 2.99 -2.13 -18.35
C PHE A 141 2.14 -2.60 -17.15
N ILE A 142 2.76 -3.00 -16.04
CA ILE A 142 2.07 -3.20 -14.75
C ILE A 142 1.36 -1.90 -14.36
N HIS A 143 2.08 -0.78 -14.44
CA HIS A 143 1.59 0.53 -14.00
C HIS A 143 0.60 1.12 -14.99
N SER A 144 0.94 1.14 -16.28
CA SER A 144 0.10 1.76 -17.31
C SER A 144 -1.29 1.13 -17.37
N GLU A 145 -1.38 -0.20 -17.31
CA GLU A 145 -2.66 -0.90 -17.42
C GLU A 145 -3.52 -0.77 -16.15
N ILE A 146 -2.91 -0.72 -14.96
CA ILE A 146 -3.63 -0.41 -13.73
C ILE A 146 -4.16 1.03 -13.79
N TYR A 147 -3.34 2.01 -14.18
CA TYR A 147 -3.80 3.39 -14.31
C TYR A 147 -4.89 3.56 -15.37
N ARG A 148 -4.81 2.83 -16.49
CA ARG A 148 -5.83 2.85 -17.55
C ARG A 148 -7.16 2.31 -17.05
N GLN A 149 -7.13 1.23 -16.24
CA GLN A 149 -8.34 0.59 -15.74
C GLN A 149 -8.95 1.30 -14.51
N TYR A 150 -8.12 1.92 -13.66
CA TYR A 150 -8.57 2.53 -12.40
C TYR A 150 -8.15 4.00 -12.30
N PRO A 151 -9.00 4.93 -12.78
CA PRO A 151 -8.73 6.37 -12.69
C PRO A 151 -8.59 6.91 -11.26
N SER A 152 -9.04 6.19 -10.22
CA SER A 152 -8.86 6.60 -8.81
C SER A 152 -7.48 6.28 -8.23
N VAL A 153 -6.71 5.39 -8.89
CA VAL A 153 -5.34 5.05 -8.49
C VAL A 153 -4.39 6.14 -8.96
N ASN A 154 -3.56 6.64 -8.04
CA ASN A 154 -2.57 7.68 -8.30
C ASN A 154 -1.14 7.26 -7.91
N ALA A 155 -0.94 6.13 -7.23
CA ALA A 155 0.40 5.61 -6.96
C ALA A 155 0.39 4.08 -6.93
N ILE A 156 1.47 3.48 -7.45
CA ILE A 156 1.61 2.02 -7.60
C ILE A 156 3.02 1.60 -7.23
N VAL A 157 3.15 0.60 -6.36
CA VAL A 157 4.43 -0.06 -6.05
C VAL A 157 4.38 -1.49 -6.54
N HIS A 158 5.42 -1.91 -7.26
CA HIS A 158 5.69 -3.31 -7.55
C HIS A 158 7.01 -3.72 -6.90
N SER A 159 6.99 -4.85 -6.19
CA SER A 159 8.04 -5.25 -5.25
C SER A 159 8.29 -6.75 -5.30
N HIS A 160 9.56 -7.14 -5.16
CA HIS A 160 10.01 -8.53 -5.00
C HIS A 160 10.27 -8.91 -3.53
N CYS A 161 9.57 -8.27 -2.59
CA CYS A 161 9.85 -8.44 -1.17
C CYS A 161 9.83 -9.92 -0.75
N GLN A 162 10.97 -10.40 -0.24
CA GLN A 162 11.17 -11.78 0.19
C GLN A 162 10.14 -12.23 1.25
N ALA A 163 9.65 -11.29 2.07
CA ALA A 163 8.65 -11.58 3.08
C ALA A 163 7.35 -12.13 2.45
N VAL A 164 6.99 -11.62 1.27
CA VAL A 164 5.73 -11.91 0.57
C VAL A 164 5.84 -13.13 -0.35
N LEU A 165 7.03 -13.40 -0.90
CA LEU A 165 7.26 -14.48 -1.88
C LEU A 165 6.61 -15.84 -1.53
N PRO A 166 6.67 -16.35 -0.28
CA PRO A 166 6.05 -17.63 0.05
C PRO A 166 4.55 -17.69 -0.27
N PHE A 167 3.80 -16.60 -0.01
CA PHE A 167 2.36 -16.53 -0.28
C PHE A 167 2.02 -16.49 -1.78
N THR A 168 3.01 -16.24 -2.63
CA THR A 168 2.81 -16.22 -4.09
C THR A 168 2.85 -17.62 -4.70
N ILE A 169 3.50 -18.59 -4.04
CA ILE A 169 3.78 -19.94 -4.58
C ILE A 169 3.11 -21.08 -3.81
N ASN A 170 2.27 -20.78 -2.82
CA ASN A 170 1.58 -21.79 -2.03
C ASN A 170 0.07 -21.50 -1.90
N ARG A 171 -0.67 -22.42 -1.27
CA ARG A 171 -2.13 -22.31 -1.10
C ARG A 171 -2.56 -21.46 0.12
N VAL A 172 -1.62 -21.05 0.96
CA VAL A 172 -1.88 -20.17 2.09
C VAL A 172 -2.11 -18.76 1.56
N ARG A 173 -3.25 -18.17 1.90
CA ARG A 173 -3.60 -16.81 1.49
C ARG A 173 -2.98 -15.79 2.45
N LEU A 174 -2.32 -14.77 1.91
CA LEU A 174 -1.90 -13.60 2.68
C LEU A 174 -3.15 -12.83 3.14
N ARG A 175 -3.36 -12.73 4.45
CA ARG A 175 -4.56 -12.16 5.08
C ARG A 175 -4.15 -11.16 6.17
N PRO A 176 -5.00 -10.17 6.50
CA PRO A 176 -4.69 -9.21 7.57
C PRO A 176 -4.59 -9.92 8.93
N CYS A 177 -3.41 -9.87 9.53
CA CYS A 177 -3.11 -10.41 10.87
C CYS A 177 -2.80 -9.31 11.88
N ILE A 178 -2.35 -8.15 11.40
CA ILE A 178 -2.03 -6.97 12.22
C ILE A 178 -2.93 -5.80 11.83
N HIS A 179 -3.25 -4.93 12.81
CA HIS A 179 -4.13 -3.76 12.57
C HIS A 179 -3.61 -2.85 11.44
N LEU A 180 -2.29 -2.71 11.30
CA LEU A 180 -1.65 -1.89 10.26
C LEU A 180 -1.85 -2.45 8.83
N ALA A 181 -2.30 -3.70 8.72
CA ALA A 181 -2.58 -4.37 7.46
C ALA A 181 -4.08 -4.50 7.17
N GLY A 182 -4.94 -3.71 7.84
CA GLY A 182 -6.40 -3.74 7.63
C GLY A 182 -6.85 -3.45 6.19
N PHE A 183 -6.00 -2.78 5.40
CA PHE A 183 -6.22 -2.54 3.96
C PHE A 183 -6.13 -3.82 3.11
N LEU A 184 -5.55 -4.90 3.63
CA LEU A 184 -5.51 -6.18 2.94
C LEU A 184 -6.91 -6.79 2.91
N ARG A 185 -7.23 -7.46 1.81
CA ARG A 185 -8.50 -8.16 1.65
C ARG A 185 -8.67 -9.23 2.75
N PRO A 186 -9.76 -9.24 3.54
CA PRO A 186 -9.97 -10.21 4.61
C PRO A 186 -9.99 -11.69 4.15
N GLU A 187 -10.49 -11.94 2.94
CA GLU A 187 -10.51 -13.27 2.31
C GLU A 187 -9.14 -13.68 1.75
N GLY A 188 -8.21 -12.72 1.67
CA GLY A 188 -6.83 -12.89 1.26
C GLY A 188 -6.50 -12.29 -0.10
N CYS A 189 -5.23 -11.91 -0.29
CA CYS A 189 -4.76 -11.30 -1.53
C CYS A 189 -4.92 -12.26 -2.71
N PRO A 190 -5.46 -11.80 -3.85
CA PRO A 190 -5.48 -12.58 -5.08
C PRO A 190 -4.05 -12.82 -5.58
N VAL A 191 -3.85 -13.97 -6.22
CA VAL A 191 -2.59 -14.33 -6.89
C VAL A 191 -2.80 -14.28 -8.40
N PHE A 192 -1.95 -13.54 -9.08
CA PHE A 192 -1.78 -13.50 -10.51
C PHE A 192 -0.71 -14.50 -10.94
N ASP A 193 -0.99 -15.27 -11.97
CA ASP A 193 -0.05 -16.23 -12.56
C ASP A 193 -0.02 -15.97 -14.07
N THR A 194 1.15 -15.54 -14.58
CA THR A 194 1.33 -15.27 -16.01
C THR A 194 1.08 -16.53 -16.84
N ARG A 195 1.39 -17.71 -16.30
CA ARG A 195 1.23 -19.00 -16.98
C ARG A 195 -0.20 -19.23 -17.47
N ASN A 196 -1.19 -18.81 -16.69
CA ASN A 196 -2.61 -18.95 -17.01
C ASN A 196 -3.06 -18.06 -18.18
N HIS A 197 -2.22 -17.12 -18.61
CA HIS A 197 -2.52 -16.15 -19.65
C HIS A 197 -1.58 -16.24 -20.85
N GLU A 198 -0.40 -16.83 -20.68
CA GLU A 198 0.58 -17.03 -21.76
C GLU A 198 0.04 -17.95 -22.87
N GLY A 199 -0.68 -19.02 -22.54
CA GLY A 199 -1.35 -19.87 -23.54
C GLY A 199 -2.33 -19.10 -24.43
N MET A 200 -2.99 -18.06 -23.90
CA MET A 200 -3.92 -17.24 -24.67
C MET A 200 -3.24 -16.41 -25.78
N ARG A 201 -1.91 -16.25 -25.75
CA ARG A 201 -1.13 -15.52 -26.77
C ARG A 201 -0.90 -16.33 -28.03
N LEU A 202 -0.85 -17.66 -27.90
CA LEU A 202 -0.50 -18.57 -28.97
C LEU A 202 -1.75 -19.08 -29.75
N GLY A 203 -2.94 -18.60 -29.38
CA GLY A 203 -4.21 -18.97 -30.01
C GLY A 203 -5.02 -20.02 -29.22
N PRO A 204 -6.25 -20.34 -29.66
CA PRO A 204 -7.20 -21.17 -28.91
C PRO A 204 -6.77 -22.65 -28.72
N ALA A 205 -5.67 -23.09 -29.34
CA ALA A 205 -5.13 -24.43 -29.20
C ALA A 205 -4.28 -24.63 -27.92
N HIS A 206 -3.94 -23.55 -27.21
CA HIS A 206 -3.08 -23.61 -26.03
C HIS A 206 -3.92 -23.45 -24.75
N SER A 207 -4.14 -24.61 -24.13
CA SER A 207 -4.74 -24.86 -22.80
C SER A 207 -4.33 -23.84 -21.73
N GLU A 208 -5.16 -23.71 -20.68
CA GLU A 208 -4.85 -23.00 -19.42
C GLU A 208 -3.53 -23.43 -18.77
N ASN A 209 -2.93 -24.53 -19.25
CA ASN A 209 -1.57 -24.97 -18.97
C ASN A 209 -0.76 -25.06 -20.28
N PRO A 210 -0.02 -24.01 -20.68
CA PRO A 210 0.88 -24.10 -21.84
C PRO A 210 1.96 -25.17 -21.62
N PRO A 211 2.48 -25.78 -22.71
CA PRO A 211 3.56 -26.77 -22.65
C PRO A 211 4.74 -26.25 -21.84
N ASP A 212 5.37 -27.12 -21.04
CA ASP A 212 6.57 -26.79 -20.26
C ASP A 212 7.84 -26.91 -21.12
N ASP A 213 7.80 -26.36 -22.33
CA ASP A 213 8.92 -26.33 -23.29
C ASP A 213 9.55 -24.94 -23.42
N GLY A 214 9.08 -23.98 -22.61
CA GLY A 214 9.55 -22.60 -22.58
C GLY A 214 9.02 -21.72 -23.72
N SER A 215 8.29 -22.27 -24.70
CA SER A 215 7.74 -21.49 -25.80
C SER A 215 6.64 -20.54 -25.31
N GLY A 216 6.78 -19.24 -25.60
CA GLY A 216 5.81 -18.22 -25.18
C GLY A 216 5.85 -17.81 -23.70
N SER A 217 6.82 -18.29 -22.91
CA SER A 217 7.02 -17.88 -21.51
C SER A 217 7.43 -16.42 -21.39
N SER A 218 6.81 -15.69 -20.46
CA SER A 218 7.21 -14.32 -20.11
C SER A 218 8.38 -14.25 -19.13
N GLY A 219 8.84 -15.40 -18.62
CA GLY A 219 9.81 -15.47 -17.52
C GLY A 219 9.24 -14.95 -16.20
N LEU A 220 7.92 -15.09 -15.97
CA LEU A 220 7.15 -14.53 -14.84
C LEU A 220 6.96 -13.00 -14.85
N LEU A 221 7.41 -12.33 -15.91
CA LEU A 221 7.42 -10.87 -16.00
C LEU A 221 6.22 -10.33 -16.78
N VAL A 222 5.76 -9.12 -16.45
CA VAL A 222 4.64 -8.45 -17.13
C VAL A 222 5.19 -7.39 -18.08
N LYS A 223 5.60 -7.83 -19.28
CA LYS A 223 6.40 -7.05 -20.24
C LYS A 223 5.60 -6.35 -21.35
N ASP A 224 4.28 -6.39 -21.28
CA ASP A 224 3.41 -5.81 -22.30
C ASP A 224 2.00 -5.55 -21.79
N GLU A 225 1.23 -4.82 -22.60
CA GLU A 225 -0.14 -4.42 -22.28
C GLU A 225 -1.08 -5.62 -22.09
N PHE A 226 -0.89 -6.74 -22.81
CA PHE A 226 -1.77 -7.89 -22.66
C PHE A 226 -1.68 -8.50 -21.25
N LEU A 227 -0.45 -8.76 -20.77
CA LEU A 227 -0.26 -9.27 -19.42
C LEU A 227 -0.59 -8.21 -18.37
N GLY A 228 -0.27 -6.94 -18.63
CA GLY A 228 -0.63 -5.81 -17.77
C GLY A 228 -2.13 -5.72 -17.55
N ARG A 229 -2.94 -5.87 -18.61
CA ARG A 229 -4.41 -5.91 -18.52
C ARG A 229 -4.93 -7.06 -17.66
N LYS A 230 -4.34 -8.25 -17.81
CA LYS A 230 -4.75 -9.43 -17.03
C LYS A 230 -4.38 -9.27 -15.55
N LEU A 231 -3.24 -8.66 -15.25
CA LEU A 231 -2.85 -8.30 -13.89
C LEU A 231 -3.80 -7.23 -13.32
N ALA A 232 -4.06 -6.15 -14.05
CA ALA A 232 -4.96 -5.08 -13.63
C ALA A 232 -6.37 -5.59 -13.31
N TYR A 233 -6.87 -6.59 -14.04
CA TYR A 233 -8.16 -7.24 -13.76
C TYR A 233 -8.22 -7.90 -12.36
N LYS A 234 -7.09 -8.26 -11.74
CA LYS A 234 -7.08 -8.81 -10.37
C LYS A 234 -7.45 -7.76 -9.30
N PHE A 235 -7.43 -6.47 -9.64
CA PHE A 235 -7.89 -5.37 -8.79
C PHE A 235 -9.37 -5.01 -8.99
N ILE A 236 -10.16 -5.84 -9.70
CA ILE A 236 -11.55 -5.51 -10.07
C ILE A 236 -12.48 -5.27 -8.87
N ASP A 237 -12.24 -5.97 -7.76
CA ASP A 237 -12.89 -5.67 -6.49
C ASP A 237 -12.26 -4.37 -5.95
N THR A 238 -13.08 -3.33 -5.79
CA THR A 238 -12.64 -2.00 -5.35
C THR A 238 -11.96 -2.00 -3.98
N LYS A 239 -12.09 -3.07 -3.20
CA LYS A 239 -11.38 -3.26 -1.93
C LYS A 239 -10.00 -3.92 -2.08
N THR A 240 -9.66 -4.43 -3.26
CA THR A 240 -8.35 -5.05 -3.50
C THR A 240 -7.31 -3.96 -3.73
N THR A 241 -6.39 -3.84 -2.79
CA THR A 241 -5.25 -2.89 -2.81
C THR A 241 -3.93 -3.58 -3.09
N VAL A 242 -3.86 -4.91 -2.97
CA VAL A 242 -2.66 -5.74 -3.15
C VAL A 242 -2.97 -6.97 -3.98
N VAL A 243 -2.17 -7.22 -5.01
CA VAL A 243 -2.19 -8.44 -5.81
C VAL A 243 -0.80 -9.09 -5.75
N LEU A 244 -0.76 -10.38 -5.48
CA LEU A 244 0.46 -11.19 -5.49
C LEU A 244 0.73 -11.71 -6.91
N MET A 245 1.99 -11.93 -7.27
CA MET A 245 2.42 -12.46 -8.56
C MET A 245 3.25 -13.73 -8.33
N ARG A 246 2.79 -14.88 -8.84
CA ARG A 246 3.35 -16.20 -8.54
C ARG A 246 4.85 -16.26 -8.85
N GLY A 247 5.66 -16.53 -7.84
CA GLY A 247 7.11 -16.70 -7.97
C GLY A 247 7.85 -15.41 -8.32
N HIS A 248 7.18 -14.26 -8.24
CA HIS A 248 7.72 -12.98 -8.69
C HIS A 248 7.69 -11.92 -7.58
N GLY A 249 6.52 -11.61 -7.02
CA GLY A 249 6.42 -10.50 -6.07
C GLY A 249 4.99 -10.09 -5.73
N PHE A 250 4.79 -8.81 -5.47
CA PHE A 250 3.46 -8.22 -5.32
C PHE A 250 3.39 -6.82 -5.92
N THR A 251 2.17 -6.39 -6.23
CA THR A 251 1.85 -5.04 -6.67
C THR A 251 0.77 -4.47 -5.75
N THR A 252 0.94 -3.22 -5.32
CA THR A 252 -0.03 -2.51 -4.49
C THR A 252 -0.37 -1.14 -5.08
N VAL A 253 -1.60 -0.68 -4.85
CA VAL A 253 -2.18 0.52 -5.47
C VAL A 253 -2.84 1.40 -4.41
N ALA A 254 -2.67 2.71 -4.52
CA ALA A 254 -3.34 3.67 -3.64
C ALA A 254 -3.72 4.98 -4.35
N SER A 255 -4.53 5.78 -3.67
CA SER A 255 -4.99 7.10 -4.12
C SER A 255 -3.93 8.21 -3.95
N ASN A 256 -2.84 7.94 -3.22
CA ASN A 256 -1.71 8.86 -3.03
C ASN A 256 -0.43 8.10 -2.68
N LEU A 257 0.70 8.81 -2.77
CA LEU A 257 2.04 8.27 -2.59
C LEU A 257 2.31 7.72 -1.18
N GLN A 258 1.94 8.46 -0.14
CA GLN A 258 2.19 8.04 1.24
C GLN A 258 1.44 6.74 1.57
N ASN A 259 0.20 6.62 1.10
CA ASN A 259 -0.61 5.42 1.29
C ASN A 259 -0.02 4.21 0.56
N VAL A 260 0.48 4.35 -0.68
CA VAL A 260 1.07 3.18 -1.38
C VAL A 260 2.35 2.71 -0.71
N VAL A 261 3.17 3.64 -0.17
CA VAL A 261 4.38 3.30 0.59
C VAL A 261 4.02 2.58 1.89
N PHE A 262 3.04 3.11 2.63
CA PHE A 262 2.49 2.47 3.83
C PHE A 262 1.99 1.05 3.54
N GLN A 263 1.16 0.90 2.51
CA GLN A 263 0.60 -0.40 2.12
C GLN A 263 1.70 -1.39 1.73
N ALA A 264 2.74 -0.95 1.00
CA ALA A 264 3.84 -1.82 0.61
C ALA A 264 4.65 -2.32 1.83
N ILE A 265 4.99 -1.42 2.76
CA ILE A 265 5.71 -1.77 4.00
C ILE A 265 4.88 -2.72 4.86
N TYR A 266 3.61 -2.41 5.12
CA TYR A 266 2.79 -3.24 6.00
C TYR A 266 2.28 -4.52 5.34
N THR A 267 2.28 -4.61 4.02
CA THR A 267 2.13 -5.90 3.31
C THR A 267 3.30 -6.82 3.64
N ALA A 268 4.54 -6.32 3.57
CA ALA A 268 5.74 -7.08 3.89
C ALA A 268 5.78 -7.50 5.37
N GLN A 269 5.49 -6.58 6.30
CA GLN A 269 5.47 -6.88 7.73
C GLN A 269 4.37 -7.88 8.10
N ASN A 270 3.16 -7.70 7.58
CA ASN A 270 2.07 -8.65 7.80
C ASN A 270 2.41 -10.05 7.27
N ALA A 271 3.05 -10.13 6.09
CA ALA A 271 3.52 -11.39 5.54
C ALA A 271 4.55 -12.07 6.44
N ALA A 272 5.50 -11.32 7.02
CA ALA A 272 6.46 -11.86 7.98
C ALA A 272 5.76 -12.42 9.22
N VAL A 273 4.90 -11.62 9.87
CA VAL A 273 4.13 -12.03 11.06
C VAL A 273 3.27 -13.26 10.77
N GLN A 274 2.55 -13.28 9.64
CA GLN A 274 1.70 -14.42 9.29
C GLN A 274 2.52 -15.70 9.10
N LYS A 275 3.71 -15.65 8.46
CA LYS A 275 4.58 -16.83 8.32
C LYS A 275 5.07 -17.34 9.67
N GLU A 276 5.51 -16.46 10.54
CA GLU A 276 5.96 -16.83 11.89
C GLU A 276 4.83 -17.43 12.71
N ALA A 277 3.63 -16.86 12.63
CA ALA A 277 2.44 -17.41 13.28
C ALA A 277 2.11 -18.84 12.78
N ILE A 278 2.25 -19.11 11.48
CA ILE A 278 2.06 -20.46 10.92
C ILE A 278 3.12 -21.44 11.45
N ILE A 279 4.38 -21.01 11.53
CA ILE A 279 5.47 -21.83 12.08
C ILE A 279 5.19 -22.17 13.55
N MET A 280 4.81 -21.17 14.35
CA MET A 280 4.46 -21.34 15.76
C MET A 280 3.25 -22.27 15.94
N GLN A 281 2.21 -22.11 15.11
CA GLN A 281 1.03 -22.96 15.12
C GLN A 281 1.39 -24.42 14.83
N ASN A 282 2.22 -24.68 13.81
CA ASN A 282 2.69 -26.03 13.49
C ASN A 282 3.52 -26.64 14.62
N ALA A 283 4.36 -25.85 15.29
CA ALA A 283 5.10 -26.30 16.47
C ALA A 283 4.17 -26.61 17.65
N ALA A 284 3.16 -25.77 17.90
CA ALA A 284 2.17 -26.01 18.95
C ALA A 284 1.36 -27.30 18.71
N MET A 285 0.96 -27.56 17.46
CA MET A 285 0.32 -28.83 17.07
C MET A 285 1.20 -30.04 17.40
N ALA A 286 2.51 -29.96 17.17
CA ALA A 286 3.44 -31.04 17.46
C ALA A 286 3.61 -31.32 18.97
N VAL A 287 3.43 -30.31 19.82
CA VAL A 287 3.54 -30.45 21.29
C VAL A 287 2.23 -30.91 21.93
N VAL A 288 1.09 -30.35 21.50
CA VAL A 288 -0.22 -30.57 22.15
C VAL A 288 -0.92 -31.83 21.60
N GLY A 289 -0.51 -32.34 20.43
CA GLY A 289 -1.00 -33.57 19.80
C GLY A 289 -2.41 -33.42 19.21
N THR A 290 -3.39 -33.09 20.05
CA THR A 290 -4.76 -32.76 19.66
C THR A 290 -5.27 -31.61 20.52
N PHE A 291 -5.74 -30.54 19.88
CA PHE A 291 -6.51 -29.51 20.58
C PHE A 291 -7.81 -30.13 21.11
N PRO A 292 -8.32 -29.69 22.28
CA PRO A 292 -9.64 -30.10 22.76
C PRO A 292 -10.67 -29.90 21.63
N THR A 293 -11.51 -30.92 21.40
CA THR A 293 -12.54 -30.89 20.34
C THR A 293 -13.37 -29.60 20.44
N GLY A 294 -13.25 -28.72 19.44
CA GLY A 294 -13.99 -27.46 19.35
C GLY A 294 -13.17 -26.18 19.54
N ALA A 295 -11.90 -26.26 19.96
CA ALA A 295 -10.99 -25.12 19.87
C ALA A 295 -10.43 -25.03 18.44
N ASP A 296 -10.66 -23.92 17.74
CA ASP A 296 -10.01 -23.65 16.46
C ASP A 296 -8.50 -23.44 16.73
N PRO A 297 -7.61 -24.35 16.27
CA PRO A 297 -6.18 -24.16 16.44
C PRO A 297 -5.64 -23.03 15.54
N GLY A 298 -6.50 -22.45 14.69
CA GLY A 298 -6.22 -21.49 13.65
C GLY A 298 -5.55 -20.19 14.11
N ILE A 299 -4.81 -19.58 13.17
CA ILE A 299 -4.41 -18.18 13.31
C ILE A 299 -5.67 -17.31 13.30
N HIS A 300 -5.81 -16.48 14.33
CA HIS A 300 -6.89 -15.50 14.41
C HIS A 300 -6.55 -14.28 13.55
N PHE A 301 -7.05 -14.29 12.31
CA PHE A 301 -6.98 -13.15 11.40
C PHE A 301 -7.97 -12.05 11.79
N LEU A 302 -7.74 -10.82 11.32
CA LEU A 302 -8.74 -9.77 11.46
C LEU A 302 -10.03 -10.16 10.75
N SER A 303 -11.16 -9.96 11.43
CA SER A 303 -12.47 -10.00 10.80
C SER A 303 -12.63 -8.85 9.79
N LYS A 304 -13.64 -8.96 8.93
CA LYS A 304 -13.97 -7.90 7.95
C LYS A 304 -14.22 -6.54 8.62
N ALA A 305 -14.88 -6.53 9.78
CA ALA A 305 -15.18 -5.32 10.52
C ALA A 305 -13.90 -4.71 11.12
N GLU A 306 -13.05 -5.53 11.76
CA GLU A 306 -11.77 -5.09 12.32
C GLU A 306 -10.82 -4.56 11.23
N ALA A 307 -10.72 -5.26 10.09
CA ALA A 307 -9.89 -4.84 8.97
C ALA A 307 -10.35 -3.48 8.39
N THR A 308 -11.66 -3.28 8.25
CA THR A 308 -12.24 -2.01 7.76
C THR A 308 -11.93 -0.87 8.73
N ALA A 309 -12.26 -1.03 10.01
CA ALA A 309 -12.02 -0.01 11.03
C ALA A 309 -10.52 0.31 11.19
N ALA A 310 -9.66 -0.71 11.09
CA ALA A 310 -8.22 -0.52 11.16
C ALA A 310 -7.66 0.21 9.92
N SER A 311 -8.20 -0.06 8.73
CA SER A 311 -7.82 0.65 7.49
C SER A 311 -8.15 2.14 7.59
N GLU A 312 -9.36 2.49 8.03
CA GLU A 312 -9.80 3.88 8.22
C GLU A 312 -8.89 4.62 9.21
N MET A 313 -8.58 3.99 10.35
CA MET A 313 -7.65 4.55 11.34
C MET A 313 -6.22 4.74 10.78
N CYS A 314 -5.75 3.84 9.92
CA CYS A 314 -4.42 3.95 9.31
C CYS A 314 -4.37 5.10 8.30
N GLU A 315 -5.42 5.32 7.51
CA GLU A 315 -5.50 6.44 6.56
C GLU A 315 -5.36 7.80 7.27
N ASP A 316 -5.99 7.96 8.44
CA ASP A 316 -5.90 9.19 9.23
C ASP A 316 -4.52 9.42 9.87
N THR A 317 -3.71 8.37 10.00
CA THR A 317 -2.46 8.40 10.77
C THR A 317 -1.20 8.20 9.95
N VAL A 318 -1.31 7.98 8.63
CA VAL A 318 -0.19 7.69 7.70
C VAL A 318 0.94 8.73 7.73
N ARG A 319 0.62 9.99 8.06
CA ARG A 319 1.62 11.07 8.17
C ARG A 319 2.67 10.82 9.25
N ARG A 320 2.31 10.14 10.33
CA ARG A 320 3.21 9.85 11.45
C ARG A 320 4.35 8.90 11.06
N PRO A 321 4.08 7.69 10.51
CA PRO A 321 5.16 6.84 10.04
C PRO A 321 5.91 7.46 8.85
N TRP A 322 5.22 8.17 7.94
CA TRP A 322 5.90 8.87 6.84
C TRP A 322 7.01 9.82 7.34
N ALA A 323 6.70 10.67 8.32
CA ALA A 323 7.68 11.62 8.87
C ALA A 323 8.88 10.92 9.52
N LEU A 324 8.67 9.76 10.15
CA LEU A 324 9.76 8.93 10.70
C LEU A 324 10.63 8.37 9.57
N TRP A 325 10.01 7.70 8.59
CA TRP A 325 10.73 7.04 7.50
C TRP A 325 11.50 8.02 6.63
N GLN A 326 10.90 9.20 6.37
CA GLN A 326 11.58 10.31 5.70
C GLN A 326 12.85 10.70 6.46
N ARG A 327 12.76 10.86 7.79
CA ARG A 327 13.94 11.20 8.59
C ARG A 327 15.00 10.10 8.56
N GLU A 328 14.60 8.83 8.57
CA GLU A 328 15.52 7.68 8.50
C GLU A 328 16.35 7.68 7.22
N VAL A 329 15.73 8.03 6.08
CA VAL A 329 16.45 8.09 4.79
C VAL A 329 17.28 9.37 4.65
N GLU A 330 16.80 10.51 5.14
CA GLU A 330 17.54 11.79 5.11
C GLU A 330 18.88 11.74 5.86
N VAL A 331 18.96 10.95 6.94
CA VAL A 331 20.21 10.80 7.72
C VAL A 331 21.08 9.65 7.25
N CYS A 332 20.63 8.86 6.28
CA CYS A 332 21.38 7.71 5.78
C CYS A 332 22.32 8.14 4.64
N PRO A 333 23.65 7.97 4.77
CA PRO A 333 24.60 8.44 3.74
C PRO A 333 24.47 7.76 2.37
N LEU A 334 23.71 6.67 2.26
CA LEU A 334 23.44 5.99 1.00
C LEU A 334 22.55 6.83 0.07
N TYR A 335 21.61 7.58 0.64
CA TYR A 335 20.56 8.25 -0.12
C TYR A 335 20.92 9.70 -0.37
N GLN A 336 20.63 10.16 -1.58
CA GLN A 336 20.77 11.55 -2.01
C GLN A 336 19.48 11.94 -2.70
N ASN A 337 18.92 13.10 -2.34
CA ASN A 337 17.74 13.65 -2.99
C ASN A 337 17.97 15.15 -3.21
N SER A 338 18.15 15.54 -4.46
CA SER A 338 18.39 16.92 -4.89
C SER A 338 17.28 17.46 -5.80
N ALA A 339 16.13 16.78 -5.87
CA ALA A 339 14.95 17.28 -6.56
C ALA A 339 14.29 18.45 -5.81
#